data_AF-A0A319B4U9-F1
#
_entry.id   AF-A0A319B4U9-F1
#
_cell.length_a   1.000
_cell.length_b   1.000
_cell.length_c   1.000
_cell.angle_alpha   90.00
_cell.angle_beta   90.00
_cell.angle_gamma   90.00
#
_symmetry.space_group_name_H-M   'P 1'
#
loop_
_entity.id
_entity.type
_entity.pdbx_description
1 polymer ?
#
loop_
_entity_poly.entity_id
_entity_poly.type
_entity_poly.pdbx_seq_one_letter_code
_entity_poly.pdbx_strand_id
1 'polypeptide(L)'
;MTQLTTDPSSSQQHLQSYIDTVDTYSFNHGSGLRFYTKTVVFHNQITAQYNGGDEMWAWMKRLFGQFKSLQHDFHNLWEVNNDDGTTTIMFQSTRNIWLSGNEKSRLLPFRSVG
;
A
#
# COMPACT_ATOMS: atom_id res chain seq x y z
N MET A 1 29.39 -4.73 13.03
CA MET A 1 28.90 -3.38 12.68
C MET A 1 28.39 -3.46 11.27
N THR A 2 27.08 -3.65 11.08
CA THR A 2 26.48 -3.74 9.75
C THR A 2 26.15 -2.33 9.29
N GLN A 3 26.64 -1.94 8.10
CA GLN A 3 26.32 -0.67 7.46
C GLN A 3 24.79 -0.49 7.38
N LEU A 4 24.28 0.61 7.91
CA LEU A 4 22.96 1.14 7.59
C LEU A 4 23.01 1.58 6.12
N THR A 5 22.45 0.78 5.22
CA THR A 5 22.19 1.22 3.85
C THR A 5 21.06 2.26 3.89
N THR A 6 21.31 3.47 3.41
CA THR A 6 20.32 4.55 3.31
C THR A 6 19.30 4.34 2.20
N ASP A 7 19.54 3.38 1.31
CA ASP A 7 18.68 3.13 0.15
C ASP A 7 17.65 2.05 0.48
N PRO A 8 16.38 2.21 0.05
CA PRO A 8 15.34 1.22 0.28
C PRO A 8 15.64 -0.07 -0.48
N SER A 9 15.35 -1.22 0.13
CA SER A 9 15.41 -2.54 -0.50
C SER A 9 14.48 -2.62 -1.73
N SER A 10 14.70 -3.58 -2.62
CA SER A 10 13.78 -3.83 -3.75
C SER A 10 12.34 -4.10 -3.29
N SER A 11 12.18 -4.82 -2.19
CA SER A 11 10.90 -5.11 -1.55
C SER A 11 10.22 -3.84 -1.03
N GLN A 12 10.98 -2.94 -0.41
CA GLN A 12 10.49 -1.63 0.05
C GLN A 12 10.09 -0.72 -1.13
N GLN A 13 10.90 -0.69 -2.19
CA GLN A 13 10.59 0.06 -3.41
C GLN A 13 9.32 -0.47 -4.10
N HIS A 14 9.14 -1.80 -4.14
CA HIS A 14 7.94 -2.44 -4.68
C HIS A 14 6.70 -2.03 -3.89
N LEU A 15 6.75 -2.09 -2.56
CA LEU A 15 5.65 -1.64 -1.70
C LEU A 15 5.34 -0.16 -1.92
N GLN A 16 6.36 0.71 -1.98
CA GLN A 16 6.16 2.14 -2.22
C GLN A 16 5.47 2.39 -3.57
N SER A 17 5.91 1.70 -4.64
CA SER A 17 5.29 1.85 -5.96
C SER A 17 3.83 1.40 -5.99
N TYR A 18 3.49 0.36 -5.24
CA TYR A 18 2.11 -0.06 -5.03
C TYR A 18 1.31 1.05 -4.36
N ILE A 19 1.81 1.62 -3.27
CA ILE A 19 1.11 2.67 -2.50
C ILE A 19 0.93 3.94 -3.32
N ASP A 20 1.98 4.40 -3.99
CA ASP A 20 1.91 5.57 -4.88
C ASP A 20 0.83 5.36 -5.96
N THR A 21 0.71 4.14 -6.48
CA THR A 21 -0.33 3.80 -7.47
C THR A 21 -1.73 3.90 -6.88
N VAL A 22 -1.91 3.56 -5.60
CA VAL A 22 -3.20 3.67 -4.92
C VAL A 22 -3.51 5.14 -4.57
N ASP A 23 -2.56 5.87 -4.01
CA ASP A 23 -2.72 7.27 -3.56
C ASP A 23 -2.94 8.24 -4.73
N THR A 24 -2.32 7.98 -5.88
CA THR A 24 -2.46 8.80 -7.10
C THR A 24 -3.68 8.45 -7.96
N TYR A 25 -4.56 7.53 -7.51
CA TYR A 25 -5.70 7.02 -8.29
C TYR A 25 -5.34 6.25 -9.56
N SER A 26 -4.05 6.00 -9.78
CA SER A 26 -3.55 5.25 -10.93
C SER A 26 -4.03 3.79 -10.94
N PHE A 27 -4.52 3.26 -9.81
CA PHE A 27 -5.15 1.95 -9.73
C PHE A 27 -6.38 1.78 -10.64
N ASN A 28 -7.03 2.87 -11.05
CA ASN A 28 -8.15 2.84 -11.99
C ASN A 28 -7.73 2.39 -13.40
N HIS A 29 -6.43 2.46 -13.72
CA HIS A 29 -5.88 2.10 -15.01
C HIS A 29 -4.95 0.89 -14.86
N GLY A 30 -5.13 -0.13 -15.70
CA GLY A 30 -4.26 -1.31 -15.72
C GLY A 30 -4.71 -2.49 -14.85
N SER A 31 -3.76 -3.40 -14.64
CA SER A 31 -3.92 -4.74 -14.08
C SER A 31 -3.11 -4.89 -12.78
N GLY A 32 -3.62 -5.70 -11.86
CA GLY A 32 -2.90 -6.03 -10.61
C GLY A 32 -1.68 -6.90 -10.84
N LEU A 33 -1.51 -7.47 -12.03
CA LEU A 33 -0.36 -8.32 -12.37
C LEU A 33 0.98 -7.57 -12.34
N ARG A 34 0.96 -6.23 -12.30
CA ARG A 34 2.16 -5.42 -12.05
C ARG A 34 2.70 -5.59 -10.62
N PHE A 35 1.82 -5.87 -9.65
CA PHE A 35 2.17 -5.94 -8.23
C PHE A 35 2.07 -7.35 -7.66
N TYR A 36 1.26 -8.21 -8.28
CA TYR A 36 0.89 -9.51 -7.75
C TYR A 36 1.00 -10.59 -8.82
N THR A 37 1.36 -11.80 -8.42
CA THR A 37 1.41 -12.94 -9.34
C THR A 37 0.00 -13.41 -9.72
N LYS A 38 -0.11 -14.20 -10.80
CA LYS A 38 -1.37 -14.86 -11.19
C LYS A 38 -1.85 -15.88 -10.16
N THR A 39 -0.97 -16.32 -9.28
CA THR A 39 -1.21 -17.38 -8.29
C THR A 39 -1.30 -16.84 -6.86
N VAL A 40 -1.29 -15.52 -6.67
CA VAL A 40 -1.41 -14.93 -5.32
C VAL A 40 -2.76 -15.31 -4.70
N VAL A 41 -2.74 -15.54 -3.39
CA VAL A 41 -3.96 -15.62 -2.58
C VAL A 41 -3.95 -14.43 -1.64
N PHE A 42 -4.94 -13.55 -1.78
CA PHE A 42 -5.07 -12.35 -0.96
C PHE A 42 -6.26 -12.50 -0.01
N HIS A 43 -6.03 -12.22 1.28
CA HIS A 43 -7.07 -12.15 2.30
C HIS A 43 -7.24 -10.71 2.75
N ASN A 44 -8.47 -10.20 2.73
CA ASN A 44 -8.77 -8.86 3.23
C ASN A 44 -9.03 -8.86 4.75
N GLN A 45 -9.37 -7.68 5.27
CA GLN A 45 -9.61 -7.41 6.69
C GLN A 45 -10.74 -8.25 7.31
N ILE A 46 -11.68 -8.74 6.49
CA ILE A 46 -12.82 -9.57 6.91
C ILE A 46 -12.64 -11.02 6.45
N THR A 47 -11.41 -11.44 6.14
CA THR A 47 -11.03 -12.79 5.69
C THR A 47 -11.56 -13.22 4.33
N ALA A 48 -12.16 -12.31 3.55
CA ALA A 48 -12.55 -12.62 2.17
C ALA A 48 -11.30 -12.88 1.31
N GLN A 49 -11.36 -13.92 0.50
CA GLN A 49 -10.26 -14.38 -0.34
C GLN A 49 -10.43 -13.93 -1.79
N TYR A 50 -9.33 -13.51 -2.42
CA TYR A 50 -9.23 -13.16 -3.83
C TYR A 50 -8.04 -13.91 -4.45
N ASN A 51 -8.24 -14.51 -5.62
CA ASN A 51 -7.27 -15.40 -6.26
C ASN A 51 -6.70 -14.75 -7.53
N GLY A 52 -5.40 -14.51 -7.50
CA GLY A 52 -4.67 -13.86 -8.58
C GLY A 52 -4.73 -12.33 -8.52
N GLY A 53 -3.70 -11.71 -9.10
CA GLY A 53 -3.53 -10.26 -9.05
C GLY A 53 -4.69 -9.47 -9.63
N ASP A 54 -5.32 -9.96 -10.71
CA ASP A 54 -6.43 -9.24 -11.35
C ASP A 54 -7.73 -9.25 -10.53
N GLU A 55 -8.05 -10.36 -9.85
CA GLU A 55 -9.23 -10.43 -9.01
C GLU A 55 -9.09 -9.50 -7.79
N MET A 56 -7.93 -9.55 -7.14
CA MET A 56 -7.59 -8.66 -6.03
C MET A 56 -7.64 -7.18 -6.49
N TRP A 57 -7.09 -6.87 -7.66
CA TRP A 57 -7.10 -5.50 -8.20
C TRP A 57 -8.51 -5.01 -8.56
N ALA A 58 -9.35 -5.87 -9.10
CA ALA A 58 -10.75 -5.55 -9.36
C ALA A 58 -11.51 -5.24 -8.07
N TRP A 59 -11.19 -5.93 -6.98
CA TRP A 59 -11.70 -5.60 -5.65
C TRP A 59 -11.16 -4.24 -5.16
N MET A 60 -9.87 -3.97 -5.28
CA MET A 60 -9.29 -2.68 -4.91
C MET A 60 -9.94 -1.50 -5.65
N LYS A 61 -10.19 -1.64 -6.95
CA LYS A 61 -10.91 -0.62 -7.75
C LYS A 61 -12.29 -0.31 -7.16
N ARG A 62 -13.03 -1.33 -6.72
CA ARG A 62 -14.34 -1.16 -6.08
C ARG A 62 -14.24 -0.55 -4.68
N LEU A 63 -13.19 -0.88 -3.92
CA LEU A 63 -12.97 -0.36 -2.57
C LEU A 63 -12.59 1.13 -2.62
N PHE A 64 -11.56 1.47 -3.39
CA PHE A 64 -10.98 2.81 -3.41
C PHE A 64 -11.68 3.77 -4.38
N GLY A 65 -12.32 3.25 -5.43
CA GLY A 65 -13.04 4.08 -6.41
C GLY A 65 -14.24 4.84 -5.85
N GLN A 66 -14.66 4.53 -4.62
CA GLN A 66 -15.74 5.24 -3.93
C GLN A 66 -15.28 6.56 -3.29
N PHE A 67 -13.98 6.73 -3.08
CA PHE A 67 -13.42 7.88 -2.39
C PHE A 67 -13.00 8.95 -3.41
N LYS A 68 -12.97 10.22 -3.00
CA LYS A 68 -12.45 11.32 -3.82
C LYS A 68 -10.93 11.35 -3.82
N SER A 69 -10.32 11.16 -2.65
CA SER A 69 -8.89 10.98 -2.49
C SER A 69 -8.61 10.04 -1.32
N LEU A 70 -7.42 9.47 -1.31
CA LEU A 70 -6.90 8.70 -0.19
C LEU A 70 -5.39 8.91 -0.09
N GLN A 71 -4.85 8.73 1.10
CA GLN A 71 -3.41 8.81 1.36
C GLN A 71 -3.04 7.77 2.40
N HIS A 72 -2.03 6.96 2.12
CA HIS A 72 -1.41 6.11 3.12
C HIS A 72 -0.27 6.85 3.82
N ASP A 73 -0.21 6.74 5.14
CA ASP A 73 0.89 7.23 5.96
C ASP A 73 1.52 6.05 6.71
N PHE A 74 2.82 5.83 6.50
CA PHE A 74 3.55 4.70 7.04
C PHE A 74 4.20 5.05 8.38
N HIS A 75 3.99 4.19 9.38
CA HIS A 75 4.58 4.39 10.70
C HIS A 75 5.78 3.48 10.91
N ASN A 76 5.62 2.20 10.57
CA ASN A 76 6.64 1.19 10.80
C ASN A 76 6.65 0.19 9.64
N LEU A 77 7.84 -0.30 9.30
CA LEU A 77 8.05 -1.37 8.34
C LEU A 77 9.15 -2.30 8.85
N TRP A 78 8.87 -3.60 8.82
CA TRP A 78 9.79 -4.67 9.13
C TRP A 78 9.90 -5.59 7.93
N GLU A 79 11.14 -5.93 7.59
CA GLU A 79 11.45 -6.85 6.50
C GLU A 79 12.16 -8.06 7.10
N VAL A 80 11.69 -9.26 6.74
CA VAL A 80 12.29 -10.53 7.13
C VAL A 80 12.62 -11.30 5.86
N ASN A 81 13.91 -11.59 5.68
CA ASN A 81 14.36 -12.49 4.61
C ASN A 81 14.31 -13.92 5.15
N ASN A 82 13.53 -14.76 4.48
CA ASN A 82 13.29 -16.14 4.87
C ASN A 82 14.31 -17.09 4.21
N ASP A 83 14.48 -18.27 4.81
CA ASP A 83 15.41 -19.30 4.33
C ASP A 83 15.06 -19.83 2.93
N ASP A 84 13.79 -19.73 2.53
CA ASP A 84 13.28 -20.13 1.21
C ASP A 84 13.51 -19.08 0.11
N GLY A 85 14.20 -17.98 0.44
CA GLY A 85 14.48 -16.87 -0.46
C GLY A 85 13.33 -15.89 -0.64
N THR A 86 12.21 -16.06 0.07
CA THR A 86 11.13 -15.07 0.10
C THR A 86 11.46 -13.93 1.07
N THR A 87 10.86 -12.77 0.83
CA THR A 87 10.90 -11.63 1.76
C THR A 87 9.49 -11.39 2.31
N THR A 88 9.34 -11.42 3.62
CA THR A 88 8.13 -11.01 4.32
C THR A 88 8.22 -9.54 4.68
N ILE A 89 7.21 -8.76 4.26
CA ILE A 89 7.06 -7.35 4.65
C ILE A 89 5.89 -7.24 5.62
N MET A 90 6.16 -6.72 6.81
CA MET A 90 5.15 -6.36 7.81
C MET A 90 5.19 -4.85 7.97
N PHE A 91 4.04 -4.18 7.91
CA PHE A 91 4.01 -2.73 8.07
C PHE A 91 2.77 -2.28 8.82
N GLN A 92 2.90 -1.11 9.44
CA GLN A 92 1.79 -0.38 10.04
C GLN A 92 1.61 0.91 9.26
N SER A 93 0.38 1.16 8.80
CA SER A 93 0.00 2.40 8.16
C SER A 93 -1.34 2.92 8.66
N THR A 94 -1.51 4.23 8.61
CA THR A 94 -2.82 4.88 8.64
C THR A 94 -3.26 5.20 7.22
N ARG A 95 -4.57 5.11 6.98
CA ARG A 95 -5.16 5.50 5.70
C ARG A 95 -6.11 6.66 5.93
N ASN A 96 -5.76 7.80 5.35
CA ASN A 96 -6.61 8.98 5.33
C ASN A 96 -7.51 8.91 4.10
N ILE A 97 -8.81 9.07 4.28
CA ILE A 97 -9.82 8.89 3.22
C ILE A 97 -10.70 10.15 3.17
N TRP A 98 -10.88 10.70 1.98
CA TRP A 98 -11.77 11.84 1.74
C TRP A 98 -12.92 11.44 0.83
N LEU A 99 -14.14 11.74 1.29
CA LEU A 99 -15.35 11.64 0.49
C LEU A 99 -15.56 12.93 -0.30
N SER A 100 -16.30 12.83 -1.40
CA SER A 100 -16.77 14.00 -2.14
C SER A 100 -17.54 14.94 -1.19
N GLY A 101 -17.13 16.20 -1.12
CA GLY A 101 -17.73 17.22 -0.24
C GLY A 101 -17.07 17.37 1.14
N ASN A 102 -16.13 16.50 1.53
CA ASN A 102 -15.42 16.57 2.82
C ASN A 102 -14.06 17.29 2.74
N GLU A 103 -13.97 18.36 1.95
CA GLU A 103 -12.74 19.15 1.84
C GLU A 103 -12.50 19.96 3.13
N LYS A 104 -12.00 19.31 4.18
CA LYS A 104 -11.23 20.03 5.19
C LYS A 104 -9.86 20.32 4.60
N SER A 105 -9.61 21.61 4.37
CA SER A 105 -8.31 22.16 4.06
C SER A 105 -7.25 21.54 4.96
N ARG A 106 -6.21 21.00 4.35
CA ARG A 106 -5.01 20.54 5.02
C ARG A 106 -4.47 21.66 5.92
N LEU A 107 -4.72 21.59 7.23
CA LEU A 107 -3.82 22.24 8.17
C LEU A 107 -2.48 21.50 8.02
N LEU A 108 -1.45 22.27 7.66
CA LEU A 108 -0.07 21.82 7.51
C LEU A 108 0.35 20.97 8.73
N PRO A 109 1.29 20.02 8.56
CA PRO A 109 1.69 19.13 9.64
C PRO A 109 2.08 19.93 10.88
N PHE A 110 1.53 19.53 12.02
CA PHE A 110 1.99 19.94 13.33
C PHE A 110 3.50 19.68 13.41
N ARG A 111 4.29 20.75 13.43
CA ARG A 111 5.67 20.65 13.93
C ARG A 111 5.55 20.31 15.41
N SER A 112 6.11 19.16 15.84
CA SER A 112 6.33 18.94 17.25
C SER A 112 7.31 20.00 17.74
N VAL A 113 6.81 20.92 18.58
CA VAL A 113 7.63 21.66 19.52
C VAL A 113 7.55 20.89 20.83
N GLY A 114 8.70 20.43 21.32
CA GLY A 114 8.85 19.69 22.56
C GLY A 114 9.85 18.55 22.42
#